data_AF-A0A661WR22-F1
#
_entry.id   AF-A0A661WR22-F1
#
_cell.length_a   1.000
_cell.length_b   1.000
_cell.length_c   1.000
_cell.angle_alpha   90.00
_cell.angle_beta   90.00
_cell.angle_gamma   90.00
#
_symmetry.space_group_name_H-M   'P 1'
#
loop_
_entity.id
_entity.type
_entity.pdbx_description
1 polymer ?
#
loop_
_entity_poly.entity_id
_entity_poly.type
_entity_poly.pdbx_seq_one_letter_code
_entity_poly.pdbx_strand_id
1 'polypeptide(L)' 'MRADWNTYFMNIAQVAATRSTCNRKHVGAVIVRDKSILSTG' A
#
# COMPACT_ATOMS: atom_id res chain seq x y z
N MET A 1 -8.61 11.22 15.35
CA MET A 1 -8.47 9.78 15.65
C MET A 1 -7.42 9.22 14.70
N ARG A 2 -6.39 8.52 15.19
CA ARG A 2 -5.32 7.98 14.33
C ARG A 2 -5.77 6.64 13.76
N ALA A 3 -5.54 6.41 12.46
CA ALA A 3 -5.91 5.15 11.81
C ALA A 3 -5.19 3.95 12.47
N ASP A 4 -5.86 2.80 12.51
CA ASP A 4 -5.22 1.55 12.89
C ASP A 4 -4.14 1.17 11.86
N TRP A 5 -3.24 0.28 12.27
CA TRP A 5 -2.10 -0.10 11.43
C TRP A 5 -2.50 -0.77 10.11
N ASN A 6 -3.56 -1.58 10.08
CA ASN A 6 -3.99 -2.23 8.84
C ASN A 6 -4.53 -1.19 7.86
N THR A 7 -5.40 -0.29 8.31
CA THR A 7 -5.92 0.80 7.48
C THR A 7 -4.80 1.71 6.98
N TYR A 8 -3.83 2.02 7.84
CA TYR A 8 -2.66 2.82 7.45
C TYR A 8 -1.86 2.16 6.31
N PHE A 9 -1.50 0.88 6.42
CA PHE A 9 -0.74 0.20 5.37
C PHE A 9 -1.55 -0.06 4.11
N MET A 10 -2.85 -0.34 4.23
CA MET A 10 -3.74 -0.51 3.07
C MET A 10 -3.91 0.79 2.28
N ASN A 11 -3.99 1.94 2.96
CA ASN A 11 -4.01 3.24 2.28
C ASN A 11 -2.73 3.47 1.47
N ILE A 12 -1.57 3.05 1.99
CA ILE A 12 -0.30 3.13 1.26
C ILE A 12 -0.32 2.20 0.04
N ALA A 13 -0.86 0.98 0.16
CA ALA A 13 -1.02 0.07 -0.97
C ALA A 13 -1.91 0.66 -2.08
N GLN A 14 -2.99 1.35 -1.70
CA GLN A 14 -3.84 2.06 -2.67
C GLN A 14 -3.10 3.20 -3.37
N VAL A 15 -2.31 3.99 -2.62
CA VAL A 15 -1.48 5.04 -3.21
C VAL A 15 -0.44 4.46 -4.16
N ALA A 16 0.22 3.35 -3.82
CA ALA A 16 1.16 2.67 -4.71
C ALA A 16 0.46 2.22 -6.00
N ALA A 17 -0.76 1.67 -5.90
CA ALA A 17 -1.56 1.23 -7.05
C ALA A 17 -1.83 2.35 -8.06
N THR A 18 -1.93 3.62 -7.63
CA THR A 18 -2.15 4.76 -8.53
C THR A 18 -1.02 4.96 -9.54
N ARG A 19 0.19 4.45 -9.25
CA ARG A 19 1.35 4.53 -10.16
C ARG A 19 1.42 3.39 -11.17
N SER A 20 0.53 2.39 -11.06
CA SER A 20 0.43 1.30 -12.03
C SER A 20 0.10 1.83 -13.41
N THR A 21 0.87 1.39 -14.42
CA THR A 21 0.65 1.73 -15.84
C THR A 21 -0.31 0.75 -16.54
N CYS A 22 -0.72 -0.32 -15.87
CA CYS A 22 -1.67 -1.29 -16.41
C CYS A 22 -3.10 -0.72 -16.42
N ASN A 23 -3.62 -0.47 -17.62
CA ASN A 23 -4.98 0.04 -17.85
C ASN A 23 -6.10 -0.92 -17.42
N ARG A 24 -5.82 -2.23 -17.29
CA ARG A 24 -6.82 -3.22 -16.90
C ARG A 24 -7.05 -3.25 -15.39
N LYS A 25 -5.99 -3.13 -14.59
CA LYS A 25 -6.08 -3.13 -13.13
C LYS A 25 -4.88 -2.42 -12.52
N HIS A 26 -5.19 -1.44 -11.68
CA HIS A 26 -4.20 -0.75 -10.84
C HIS A 26 -4.00 -1.57 -9.57
N VAL A 27 -2.85 -2.23 -9.47
CA VAL A 27 -2.48 -3.06 -8.31
C VAL A 27 -1.36 -2.38 -7.58
N GLY A 28 -1.42 -2.40 -6.25
CA GLY A 28 -0.34 -1.97 -5.38
C GLY A 28 -0.22 -2.91 -4.19
N ALA A 29 1.00 -3.08 -3.70
CA ALA A 29 1.34 -4.00 -2.62
C ALA A 29 2.33 -3.34 -1.65
N VAL A 30 2.26 -3.72 -0.38
CA VAL A 30 3.18 -3.24 0.67
C VAL A 30 3.60 -4.43 1.51
N ILE A 31 4.92 -4.61 1.69
CA ILE A 31 5.48 -5.63 2.58
C ILE A 31 5.85 -4.94 3.89
N VAL A 32 5.29 -5.45 4.99
CA VAL A 32 5.46 -4.87 6.34
C VAL A 32 6.04 -5.92 7.29
N ARG A 33 6.98 -5.49 8.14
CA ARG A 33 7.50 -6.26 9.28
C ARG A 33 7.68 -5.33 10.47
N ASP A 34 7.25 -5.75 11.65
CA ASP A 34 7.39 -4.96 12.89
C ASP A 34 6.89 -3.52 12.77
N LYS A 35 5.77 -3.33 12.03
CA LYS A 35 5.17 -2.02 11.72
C LYS A 35 6.06 -1.07 10.90
N SER A 36 7.10 -1.59 10.26
CA SER A 36 7.93 -0.88 9.29
C SER A 36 7.73 -1.43 7.88
N ILE A 37 7.74 -0.54 6.89
CA ILE A 37 7.58 -0.91 5.47
C ILE A 37 8.94 -1.35 4.94
N LEU A 38 9.00 -2.58 4.43
CA LEU A 38 10.21 -3.14 3.80
C LEU A 38 10.27 -2.82 2.30
N SER A 39 9.11 -2.85 1.63
CA SER A 39 9.01 -2.60 0.19
C SER A 39 7.58 -2.23 -0.22
N THR A 40 7.44 -1.53 -1.34
CA THR A 40 6.17 -1.16 -1.99
C THR A 40 6.24 -1.46 -3.48
N GLY A 41 5.13 -1.90 -4.07
CA GLY A 41 5.00 -2.14 -5.51
C GLY A 41 3.63 -1.75 -6.03
#